data_AF-A0A5P3VH55-F1
#
_entry.id   AF-A0A5P3VH55-F1
#
_cell.length_a   1.000
_cell.length_b   1.000
_cell.length_c   1.000
_cell.angle_alpha   90.00
_cell.angle_beta   90.00
_cell.angle_gamma   90.00
#
_symmetry.space_group_name_H-M   'P 1'
#
loop_
_entity.id
_entity.type
_entity.pdbx_description
1 polymer ?
#
loop_
_entity_poly.entity_id
_entity_poly.type
_entity_poly.pdbx_seq_one_letter_code
_entity_poly.pdbx_strand_id
1 'polypeptide(L)'
;MNILQIENRGLLQQDIWLPPFDICGIPTGSAYKEWLPARRSRRGMAGNWRCIKASRGVALHSWVEAKALATFDFHPRVLEIRTQYPFWDRDKYLKYMRAGKPFPKSLVPTMDFMLTLRRDDGSFAYHCVSVKATGALDEDEVRERQKRETDWCEKWGITWELLTENDFPEQTYFNHLVLREFIRGGSLDELHEEARCFADRVLNSTTSKSTNRDGINETLRRVLKCASWGTIPLRKCCRLFAVAVCIGHLKIDHEYPLGEHKELYLVR
;
A
#
# COMPACT_ATOMS: atom_id res chain seq x y z
N MET A 1 -16.26 -0.58 5.36
CA MET A 1 -15.18 0.43 5.32
C MET A 1 -14.59 0.35 3.93
N ASN A 2 -14.44 1.46 3.22
CA ASN A 2 -13.80 1.50 1.90
C ASN A 2 -12.43 2.17 2.08
N ILE A 3 -11.32 1.44 1.86
CA ILE A 3 -9.97 1.97 2.11
C ILE A 3 -9.67 3.20 1.27
N LEU A 4 -10.17 3.27 0.04
CA LEU A 4 -9.90 4.34 -0.92
C LEU A 4 -10.63 5.64 -0.55
N GLN A 5 -11.65 5.56 0.30
CA GLN A 5 -12.42 6.71 0.79
C GLN A 5 -12.00 7.18 2.18
N ILE A 6 -11.11 6.47 2.87
CA ILE A 6 -10.64 6.90 4.18
C ILE A 6 -9.81 8.17 3.99
N GLU A 7 -10.22 9.26 4.65
CA GLU A 7 -9.52 10.53 4.51
C GLU A 7 -8.04 10.37 4.87
N ASN A 8 -7.18 10.83 3.96
CA ASN A 8 -5.73 10.88 4.12
C ASN A 8 -5.28 11.96 5.13
N ARG A 9 -5.97 12.10 6.27
CA ARG A 9 -5.61 13.07 7.33
C ARG A 9 -4.55 12.52 8.30
N GLY A 10 -4.27 11.22 8.28
CA GLY A 10 -3.27 10.60 9.13
C GLY A 10 -1.87 10.72 8.52
N LEU A 11 -0.95 11.38 9.21
CA LEU A 11 0.48 11.28 8.91
C LEU A 11 0.98 9.92 9.39
N LEU A 12 1.74 9.20 8.58
CA LEU A 12 2.47 8.03 9.04
C LEU A 12 3.57 8.58 9.97
N GLN A 13 3.53 8.31 11.27
CA GLN A 13 4.57 8.76 12.21
C GLN A 13 5.74 7.76 12.22
N GLN A 14 6.94 8.25 12.53
CA GLN A 14 8.04 7.39 12.97
C GLN A 14 7.60 6.66 14.25
N ASP A 15 8.08 5.42 14.44
CA ASP A 15 7.90 4.60 15.64
C ASP A 15 6.55 3.88 15.81
N ILE A 16 6.01 3.31 14.73
CA ILE A 16 4.87 2.38 14.87
C ILE A 16 5.39 0.99 15.19
N TRP A 17 5.28 0.62 16.47
CA TRP A 17 5.52 -0.74 16.92
C TRP A 17 4.33 -1.63 16.58
N LEU A 18 4.51 -2.51 15.59
CA LEU A 18 3.56 -3.60 15.35
C LEU A 18 3.90 -4.79 16.26
N PRO A 19 2.90 -5.46 16.85
CA PRO A 19 3.15 -6.69 17.59
C PRO A 19 3.76 -7.74 16.67
N PRO A 20 4.61 -8.65 17.18
CA PRO A 20 5.29 -9.66 16.35
C PRO A 20 4.35 -10.62 15.62
N PHE A 21 3.12 -10.74 16.11
CA PHE A 21 2.03 -11.50 15.51
C PHE A 21 0.77 -10.65 15.49
N ASP A 22 -0.06 -10.85 14.48
CA ASP A 22 -1.38 -10.26 14.45
C ASP A 22 -2.39 -11.04 15.32
N ILE A 23 -3.64 -10.56 15.31
CA ILE A 23 -4.76 -11.17 16.06
C ILE A 23 -5.06 -12.61 15.64
N CYS A 24 -4.61 -13.06 14.47
CA CYS A 24 -4.79 -14.43 13.99
C CYS A 24 -3.55 -15.32 14.26
N GLY A 25 -2.53 -14.79 14.93
CA GLY A 25 -1.29 -15.50 15.23
C GLY A 25 -0.33 -15.60 14.05
N ILE A 26 -0.50 -14.78 13.02
CA ILE A 26 0.37 -14.74 11.84
C ILE A 26 1.47 -13.69 12.06
N PRO A 27 2.75 -14.00 11.76
CA PRO A 27 3.83 -13.04 11.91
C PRO A 27 3.59 -11.72 11.16
N THR A 28 4.18 -10.64 11.65
CA THR A 28 4.17 -9.31 11.05
C THR A 28 5.57 -8.91 10.56
N GLY A 29 5.63 -7.80 9.82
CA GLY A 29 6.84 -7.18 9.33
C GLY A 29 7.68 -8.11 8.45
N SER A 30 8.99 -8.11 8.70
CA SER A 30 9.96 -8.91 7.97
C SER A 30 9.88 -10.42 8.25
N ALA A 31 9.21 -10.82 9.34
CA ALA A 31 8.99 -12.23 9.67
C ALA A 31 7.85 -12.85 8.84
N TYR A 32 6.93 -12.04 8.31
CA TYR A 32 5.85 -12.53 7.46
C TYR A 32 6.37 -13.06 6.12
N LYS A 33 5.81 -14.19 5.69
CA LYS A 33 6.07 -14.80 4.37
C LYS A 33 4.74 -15.13 3.72
N GLU A 34 4.62 -14.83 2.43
CA GLU A 34 3.44 -15.15 1.65
C GLU A 34 3.14 -16.65 1.69
N TRP A 35 1.86 -17.00 1.84
CA TRP A 35 1.47 -18.39 1.80
C TRP A 35 1.63 -18.98 0.39
N LEU A 36 1.35 -18.17 -0.64
CA LEU A 36 1.43 -18.56 -2.05
C LEU A 36 2.53 -17.80 -2.78
N PRO A 37 3.55 -18.49 -3.36
CA PRO A 37 4.54 -17.82 -4.19
C PRO A 37 3.94 -17.39 -5.54
N ALA A 38 4.52 -16.36 -6.16
CA ALA A 38 4.03 -15.81 -7.43
C ALA A 38 3.85 -16.87 -8.55
N ARG A 39 4.77 -17.85 -8.62
CA ARG A 39 4.74 -18.96 -9.60
C ARG A 39 3.50 -19.86 -9.55
N ARG A 40 2.64 -19.73 -8.53
CA ARG A 40 1.44 -20.56 -8.40
C ARG A 40 0.27 -20.06 -9.27
N SER A 41 0.28 -18.79 -9.68
CA SER A 41 -0.73 -18.30 -10.61
C SER A 41 -0.53 -18.91 -11.99
N ARG A 42 -1.62 -19.36 -12.60
CA ARG A 42 -1.65 -19.93 -13.96
C ARG A 42 -2.25 -18.97 -14.99
N ARG A 43 -2.75 -17.80 -14.55
CA ARG A 43 -3.44 -16.81 -15.37
C ARG A 43 -3.00 -15.40 -14.95
N GLY A 44 -2.72 -14.52 -15.92
CA GLY A 44 -2.28 -13.14 -15.67
C GLY A 44 -0.76 -12.96 -15.49
N MET A 45 -0.33 -11.70 -15.35
CA MET A 45 1.08 -11.33 -15.10
C MET A 45 1.41 -11.50 -13.61
N ALA A 46 1.67 -12.74 -13.19
CA ALA A 46 2.16 -12.99 -11.85
C ALA A 46 3.65 -12.64 -11.72
N GLY A 47 4.02 -12.05 -10.59
CA GLY A 47 5.39 -11.58 -10.39
C GLY A 47 5.69 -11.22 -8.95
N ASN A 48 6.99 -11.05 -8.66
CA ASN A 48 7.44 -10.48 -7.41
C ASN A 48 7.53 -8.96 -7.59
N TRP A 49 6.74 -8.23 -6.82
CA TRP A 49 6.69 -6.78 -6.84
C TRP A 49 7.37 -6.23 -5.59
N ARG A 50 8.17 -5.17 -5.71
CA ARG A 50 8.71 -4.50 -4.52
C ARG A 50 7.56 -3.82 -3.77
N CYS A 51 7.28 -4.19 -2.53
CA CYS A 51 6.42 -3.41 -1.66
C CYS A 51 7.28 -2.39 -0.91
N ILE A 52 6.88 -1.11 -0.96
CA ILE A 52 7.60 -0.03 -0.29
C ILE A 52 7.44 -0.21 1.23
N LYS A 53 6.20 -0.40 1.70
CA LYS A 53 5.91 -0.47 3.15
C LYS A 53 6.42 -1.75 3.82
N ALA A 54 6.50 -2.86 3.09
CA ALA A 54 7.09 -4.10 3.60
C ALA A 54 8.62 -4.17 3.40
N SER A 55 9.23 -3.19 2.71
CA SER A 55 10.66 -3.16 2.36
C SER A 55 11.19 -4.46 1.74
N ARG A 56 10.36 -5.19 0.99
CA ARG A 56 10.70 -6.48 0.38
C ARG A 56 9.89 -6.77 -0.89
N GLY A 57 10.29 -7.81 -1.62
CA GLY A 57 9.45 -8.36 -2.70
C GLY A 57 8.23 -9.08 -2.13
N VAL A 58 7.06 -8.85 -2.73
CA VAL A 58 5.80 -9.51 -2.41
C VAL A 58 5.24 -10.22 -3.65
N ALA A 59 4.58 -11.35 -3.44
CA ALA A 59 3.98 -12.11 -4.53
C ALA A 59 2.61 -11.54 -4.89
N LEU A 60 2.43 -11.20 -6.17
CA LEU A 60 1.13 -10.83 -6.76
C LEU A 60 0.79 -11.78 -7.90
N HIS A 61 -0.49 -12.09 -8.06
CA HIS A 61 -1.00 -13.09 -9.00
C HIS A 61 -1.76 -12.46 -10.18
N SER A 62 -1.98 -11.15 -10.16
CA SER A 62 -2.70 -10.42 -11.22
C SER A 62 -2.21 -8.98 -11.39
N TRP A 63 -2.59 -8.35 -12.51
CA TRP A 63 -2.33 -6.92 -12.76
C TRP A 63 -3.15 -6.01 -11.85
N VAL A 64 -4.38 -6.40 -11.51
CA VAL A 64 -5.25 -5.62 -10.63
C VAL A 64 -4.67 -5.58 -9.21
N GLU A 65 -4.08 -6.68 -8.74
CA GLU A 65 -3.29 -6.69 -7.50
C GLU A 65 -2.09 -5.73 -7.57
N ALA A 66 -1.43 -5.59 -8.72
CA ALA A 66 -0.33 -4.62 -8.86
C ALA A 66 -0.81 -3.18 -8.75
N LYS A 67 -2.00 -2.86 -9.30
CA LYS A 67 -2.65 -1.55 -9.11
C LYS A 67 -3.01 -1.30 -7.64
N ALA A 68 -3.58 -2.31 -6.98
CA ALA A 68 -3.93 -2.26 -5.57
C ALA A 68 -2.69 -2.04 -4.69
N LEU A 69 -1.62 -2.83 -4.88
CA LEU A 69 -0.36 -2.68 -4.15
C LEU A 69 0.21 -1.27 -4.30
N ALA A 70 0.26 -0.74 -5.53
CA ALA A 70 0.76 0.60 -5.78
C ALA A 70 -0.07 1.65 -5.01
N THR A 71 -1.39 1.49 -4.96
CA THR A 71 -2.27 2.40 -4.20
C THR A 71 -2.05 2.29 -2.69
N PHE A 72 -1.95 1.08 -2.14
CA PHE A 72 -1.73 0.88 -0.71
C PHE A 72 -0.36 1.34 -0.25
N ASP A 73 0.68 1.20 -1.09
CA ASP A 73 2.02 1.71 -0.79
C ASP A 73 2.04 3.23 -0.60
N PHE A 74 1.13 4.00 -1.22
CA PHE A 74 1.02 5.46 -1.03
C PHE A 74 -0.15 5.89 -0.15
N HIS A 75 -0.94 4.95 0.38
CA HIS A 75 -1.98 5.28 1.32
C HIS A 75 -1.38 5.54 2.71
N PRO A 76 -1.41 6.77 3.24
CA PRO A 76 -0.65 7.16 4.44
C PRO A 76 -1.13 6.46 5.72
N ARG A 77 -2.38 6.00 5.77
CA ARG A 77 -2.87 5.19 6.90
C ARG A 77 -2.44 3.71 6.85
N VAL A 78 -1.95 3.21 5.71
CA VAL A 78 -1.48 1.83 5.62
C VAL A 78 -0.10 1.74 6.28
N LEU A 79 0.07 0.85 7.24
CA LEU A 79 1.32 0.65 7.97
C LEU A 79 2.09 -0.55 7.43
N GLU A 80 1.35 -1.60 7.10
CA GLU A 80 1.90 -2.86 6.63
C GLU A 80 0.98 -3.44 5.57
N ILE A 81 1.59 -4.10 4.58
CA ILE A 81 0.90 -4.81 3.51
C ILE A 81 1.39 -6.26 3.50
N ARG A 82 0.49 -7.20 3.76
CA ARG A 82 0.77 -8.63 3.70
C ARG A 82 -0.05 -9.26 2.58
N THR A 83 0.62 -9.66 1.50
CA THR A 83 -0.07 -10.28 0.35
C THR A 83 -0.24 -11.78 0.55
N GLN A 84 -1.22 -12.37 -0.13
CA GLN A 84 -1.47 -13.83 -0.10
C GLN A 84 -1.60 -14.35 1.34
N TYR A 85 -2.37 -13.61 2.15
CA TYR A 85 -2.49 -13.81 3.59
C TYR A 85 -3.31 -15.08 3.90
N PRO A 86 -2.74 -16.08 4.60
CA PRO A 86 -3.44 -17.32 4.87
C PRO A 86 -4.57 -17.11 5.86
N PHE A 87 -5.75 -17.64 5.55
CA PHE A 87 -6.82 -17.78 6.52
C PHE A 87 -7.31 -19.22 6.58
N TRP A 88 -7.79 -19.63 7.74
CA TRP A 88 -8.14 -21.02 8.00
C TRP A 88 -9.37 -21.11 8.89
N ASP A 89 -10.08 -22.23 8.75
CA ASP A 89 -11.22 -22.59 9.57
C ASP A 89 -10.75 -23.37 10.80
N ARG A 90 -11.01 -22.81 11.99
CA ARG A 90 -10.57 -23.40 13.24
C ARG A 90 -11.20 -24.75 13.53
N ASP A 91 -12.48 -24.91 13.25
CA ASP A 91 -13.19 -26.17 13.49
C ASP A 91 -12.69 -27.25 12.54
N LYS A 92 -12.41 -26.87 11.29
CA LYS A 92 -11.80 -27.78 10.32
C LYS A 92 -10.40 -28.20 10.76
N TYR A 93 -9.58 -27.26 11.21
CA TYR A 93 -8.25 -27.56 11.76
C TYR A 93 -8.33 -28.52 12.95
N LEU A 94 -9.20 -28.23 13.92
CA LEU A 94 -9.39 -29.06 15.11
C LEU A 94 -9.87 -30.48 14.76
N LYS A 95 -10.73 -30.64 13.74
CA LYS A 95 -11.14 -31.97 13.25
C LYS A 95 -9.95 -32.80 12.75
N TYR A 96 -9.04 -32.19 11.98
CA TYR A 96 -7.82 -32.88 11.51
C TYR A 96 -6.90 -33.25 12.69
N MET A 97 -6.69 -32.30 13.62
CA MET A 97 -5.87 -32.53 14.81
C MET A 97 -6.43 -33.67 15.68
N ARG A 98 -7.74 -33.71 15.93
CA ARG A 98 -8.40 -34.79 16.68
C ARG A 98 -8.30 -36.15 15.98
N ALA A 99 -8.24 -36.15 14.66
CA ALA A 99 -8.03 -37.35 13.87
C ALA A 99 -6.55 -37.77 13.76
N GLY A 100 -5.62 -37.05 14.41
CA GLY A 100 -4.17 -37.29 14.32
C GLY A 100 -3.60 -37.04 12.92
N LYS A 101 -4.29 -36.24 12.09
CA LYS A 101 -3.90 -35.97 10.70
C LYS A 101 -3.36 -34.54 10.54
N PRO A 102 -2.32 -34.34 9.70
CA PRO A 102 -1.84 -32.99 9.40
C PRO A 102 -2.90 -32.20 8.63
N PHE A 103 -3.03 -30.90 8.93
CA PHE A 103 -3.95 -30.04 8.18
C PHE A 103 -3.39 -29.75 6.78
N PRO A 104 -4.09 -30.14 5.70
CA PRO A 104 -3.57 -29.98 4.34
C PRO A 104 -3.39 -28.51 3.95
N LYS A 105 -2.22 -28.15 3.43
CA LYS A 105 -1.93 -26.79 2.93
C LYS A 105 -2.88 -26.34 1.81
N SER A 106 -3.41 -27.28 1.03
CA SER A 106 -4.39 -27.02 -0.03
C SER A 106 -5.73 -26.52 0.50
N LEU A 107 -6.03 -26.73 1.79
CA LEU A 107 -7.25 -26.29 2.44
C LEU A 107 -7.12 -24.93 3.13
N VAL A 108 -5.94 -24.30 3.06
CA VAL A 108 -5.69 -22.95 3.56
C VAL A 108 -5.85 -21.97 2.38
N PRO A 109 -7.02 -21.31 2.25
CA PRO A 109 -7.20 -20.22 1.29
C PRO A 109 -6.35 -19.00 1.68
N THR A 110 -6.23 -18.06 0.74
CA THR A 110 -5.56 -16.78 0.95
C THR A 110 -6.47 -15.59 0.67
N MET A 111 -6.30 -14.54 1.46
CA MET A 111 -6.74 -13.19 1.13
C MET A 111 -5.68 -12.54 0.22
N ASP A 112 -6.09 -11.72 -0.74
CA ASP A 112 -5.12 -11.06 -1.62
C ASP A 112 -4.26 -10.08 -0.84
N PHE A 113 -4.86 -9.28 0.05
CA PHE A 113 -4.16 -8.38 0.96
C PHE A 113 -4.75 -8.41 2.37
N MET A 114 -3.86 -8.42 3.36
CA MET A 114 -4.12 -8.03 4.74
C MET A 114 -3.36 -6.73 5.02
N LEU A 115 -4.10 -5.66 5.27
CA LEU A 115 -3.57 -4.34 5.58
C LEU A 115 -3.64 -4.10 7.09
N THR A 116 -2.56 -3.58 7.64
CA THR A 116 -2.58 -3.00 8.98
C THR A 116 -2.75 -1.49 8.82
N LEU A 117 -3.86 -0.95 9.32
CA LEU A 117 -4.25 0.44 9.14
C LEU A 117 -4.12 1.22 10.45
N ARG A 118 -3.59 2.44 10.37
CA ARG A 118 -3.59 3.39 11.46
C ARG A 118 -4.98 4.02 11.64
N ARG A 119 -5.42 4.14 12.90
CA ARG A 119 -6.59 4.90 13.33
C ARG A 119 -6.18 6.28 13.86
N ASP A 120 -7.15 7.18 13.92
CA ASP A 120 -6.94 8.57 14.36
C ASP A 120 -6.55 8.67 15.84
N ASP A 121 -6.95 7.70 16.67
CA ASP A 121 -6.55 7.58 18.07
C ASP A 121 -5.12 7.01 18.26
N GLY A 122 -4.41 6.74 17.17
CA GLY A 122 -3.06 6.16 17.19
C GLY A 122 -3.03 4.63 17.30
N SER A 123 -4.17 3.97 17.54
CA SER A 123 -4.26 2.51 17.46
C SER A 123 -4.22 2.02 16.01
N PHE A 124 -4.26 0.71 15.81
CA PHE A 124 -4.35 0.11 14.48
C PHE A 124 -5.54 -0.84 14.36
N ALA A 125 -5.96 -1.05 13.11
CA ALA A 125 -6.99 -1.99 12.71
C ALA A 125 -6.48 -2.90 11.59
N TYR A 126 -7.10 -4.06 11.46
CA TYR A 126 -6.85 -4.95 10.33
C TYR A 126 -7.95 -4.78 9.29
N HIS A 127 -7.54 -4.80 8.03
CA HIS A 127 -8.43 -4.69 6.89
C HIS A 127 -8.01 -5.66 5.80
N CYS A 128 -8.91 -6.56 5.43
CA CYS A 128 -8.74 -7.50 4.34
C CYS A 128 -9.28 -6.90 3.05
N VAL A 129 -8.52 -7.10 1.97
CA VAL A 129 -8.94 -6.73 0.62
C VAL A 129 -8.84 -7.94 -0.28
N SER A 130 -9.93 -8.27 -0.95
CA SER A 130 -9.92 -9.16 -2.11
C SER A 130 -9.98 -8.32 -3.37
N VAL A 131 -9.14 -8.65 -4.35
CA VAL A 131 -9.08 -7.98 -5.64
C VAL A 131 -9.50 -8.94 -6.73
N LYS A 132 -10.50 -8.57 -7.53
CA LYS A 132 -11.05 -9.43 -8.59
C LYS A 132 -11.30 -8.63 -9.86
N ALA A 133 -11.21 -9.30 -11.00
CA ALA A 133 -11.64 -8.71 -12.26
C ALA A 133 -13.15 -8.52 -12.25
N THR A 134 -13.67 -7.41 -12.77
CA THR A 134 -15.13 -7.13 -12.78
C THR A 134 -15.90 -8.27 -13.45
N GLY A 135 -15.37 -8.81 -14.56
CA GLY A 135 -16.00 -9.90 -15.30
C GLY A 135 -16.04 -11.26 -14.56
N ALA A 136 -15.31 -11.42 -13.46
CA ALA A 136 -15.29 -12.66 -12.67
C ALA A 136 -16.25 -12.63 -11.47
N LEU A 137 -16.93 -11.51 -11.20
CA LEU A 137 -17.77 -11.34 -10.01
C LEU A 137 -19.06 -12.17 -10.03
N ASP A 138 -19.51 -12.57 -11.23
CA ASP A 138 -20.72 -13.37 -11.41
C ASP A 138 -20.46 -14.87 -11.34
N GLU A 139 -19.19 -15.30 -11.22
CA GLU A 139 -18.85 -16.70 -11.06
C GLU A 139 -19.23 -17.19 -9.65
N ASP A 140 -20.00 -18.28 -9.56
CA ASP A 140 -20.47 -18.84 -8.29
C ASP A 140 -19.30 -19.17 -7.34
N GLU A 141 -18.19 -19.72 -7.88
CA GLU A 141 -16.98 -20.01 -7.10
C GLU A 141 -16.40 -18.75 -6.45
N VAL A 142 -16.43 -17.62 -7.17
CA VAL A 142 -15.96 -16.33 -6.67
C VAL A 142 -16.86 -15.81 -5.56
N ARG A 143 -18.19 -15.90 -5.75
CA ARG A 143 -19.18 -15.48 -4.73
C ARG A 143 -19.09 -16.33 -3.46
N GLU A 144 -18.97 -17.64 -3.58
CA GLU A 144 -18.78 -18.54 -2.44
C GLU A 144 -17.47 -18.26 -1.69
N ARG A 145 -16.40 -17.96 -2.42
CA ARG A 145 -15.12 -17.57 -1.83
C ARG A 145 -15.25 -16.25 -1.07
N GLN A 146 -15.86 -15.23 -1.67
CA GLN A 146 -16.07 -13.93 -1.02
C GLN A 146 -16.87 -14.07 0.27
N LYS A 147 -17.94 -14.87 0.27
CA LYS A 147 -18.71 -15.13 1.49
C LYS A 147 -17.84 -15.72 2.60
N ARG A 148 -16.99 -16.71 2.29
CA ARG A 148 -16.07 -17.31 3.27
C ARG A 148 -15.04 -16.31 3.80
N GLU A 149 -14.56 -15.41 2.95
CA GLU A 149 -13.62 -14.35 3.33
C GLU A 149 -14.29 -13.36 4.29
N THR A 150 -15.50 -12.87 3.98
CA THR A 150 -16.28 -11.96 4.82
C THR A 150 -16.62 -12.60 6.16
N ASP A 151 -17.19 -13.81 6.16
CA ASP A 151 -17.56 -14.55 7.38
C ASP A 151 -16.34 -14.77 8.29
N TRP A 152 -15.16 -15.02 7.69
CA TRP A 152 -13.93 -15.17 8.44
C TRP A 152 -13.49 -13.83 9.05
N CYS A 153 -13.51 -12.74 8.28
CA CYS A 153 -13.11 -11.42 8.77
C CYS A 153 -13.99 -10.96 9.93
N GLU A 154 -15.32 -11.13 9.82
CA GLU A 154 -16.27 -10.78 10.87
C GLU A 154 -15.96 -11.50 12.20
N LYS A 155 -15.64 -12.81 12.15
CA LYS A 155 -15.29 -13.61 13.34
C LYS A 155 -14.05 -13.08 14.07
N TRP A 156 -13.13 -12.44 13.36
CA TRP A 156 -11.91 -11.87 13.92
C TRP A 156 -12.01 -10.37 14.20
N GLY A 157 -13.16 -9.73 13.95
CA GLY A 157 -13.31 -8.27 14.06
C GLY A 157 -12.47 -7.52 13.02
N ILE A 158 -12.19 -8.16 11.89
CA ILE A 158 -11.45 -7.60 10.76
C ILE A 158 -12.47 -7.05 9.76
N THR A 159 -12.18 -5.88 9.22
CA THR A 159 -13.02 -5.31 8.16
C THR A 159 -12.62 -5.92 6.81
N TRP A 160 -13.57 -6.08 5.89
CA TRP A 160 -13.31 -6.65 4.57
C TRP A 160 -13.88 -5.77 3.47
N GLU A 161 -13.22 -5.74 2.32
CA GLU A 161 -13.74 -5.14 1.10
C GLU A 161 -13.33 -5.93 -0.16
N LEU A 162 -14.12 -5.75 -1.21
CA LEU A 162 -13.84 -6.22 -2.56
C LEU A 162 -13.53 -5.03 -3.45
N LEU A 163 -12.39 -5.08 -4.14
CA LEU A 163 -11.99 -4.08 -5.13
C LEU A 163 -11.79 -4.72 -6.51
N THR A 164 -11.95 -3.91 -7.53
CA THR A 164 -11.85 -4.24 -8.94
C THR A 164 -10.90 -3.29 -9.66
N GLU A 165 -10.61 -3.56 -10.93
CA GLU A 165 -9.83 -2.65 -11.77
C GLU A 165 -10.44 -1.25 -11.91
N ASN A 166 -11.75 -1.10 -11.70
CA ASN A 166 -12.45 0.19 -11.79
C ASN A 166 -12.18 1.08 -10.57
N ASP A 167 -11.81 0.47 -9.44
CA ASP A 167 -11.46 1.19 -8.21
C ASP A 167 -10.06 1.83 -8.28
N PHE A 168 -9.28 1.50 -9.32
CA PHE A 168 -7.92 1.99 -9.52
C PHE A 168 -7.77 2.72 -10.86
N PRO A 169 -8.09 4.04 -10.91
CA PRO A 169 -7.92 4.84 -12.11
C PRO A 169 -6.50 4.74 -12.68
N GLU A 170 -6.38 4.63 -14.00
CA GLU A 170 -5.08 4.43 -14.65
C GLU A 170 -4.10 5.57 -14.36
N GLN A 171 -4.59 6.81 -14.36
CA GLN A 171 -3.76 7.98 -14.07
C GLN A 171 -3.17 7.92 -12.66
N THR A 172 -3.98 7.55 -11.67
CA THR A 172 -3.54 7.33 -10.29
C THR A 172 -2.43 6.27 -10.23
N TYR A 173 -2.65 5.14 -10.91
CA TYR A 173 -1.67 4.06 -10.98
C TYR A 173 -0.33 4.52 -11.61
N PHE A 174 -0.37 5.24 -12.74
CA PHE A 174 0.84 5.75 -13.40
C PHE A 174 1.59 6.75 -12.52
N ASN A 175 0.88 7.65 -11.82
CA ASN A 175 1.50 8.56 -10.87
C ASN A 175 2.20 7.79 -9.74
N HIS A 176 1.58 6.74 -9.19
CA HIS A 176 2.23 5.88 -8.20
C HIS A 176 3.47 5.17 -8.77
N LEU A 177 3.45 4.73 -10.04
CA LEU A 177 4.65 4.15 -10.67
C LEU A 177 5.82 5.15 -10.73
N VAL A 178 5.56 6.40 -11.11
CA VAL A 178 6.58 7.46 -11.12
C VAL A 178 7.17 7.66 -9.72
N LEU A 179 6.32 7.75 -8.69
CA LEU A 179 6.77 7.90 -7.31
C LEU A 179 7.58 6.70 -6.81
N ARG A 180 7.22 5.46 -7.21
CA ARG A 180 7.96 4.24 -6.85
C ARG A 180 9.38 4.25 -7.38
N GLU A 181 9.58 4.73 -8.61
CA GLU A 181 10.92 4.86 -9.19
C GLU A 181 11.79 5.83 -8.39
N PHE A 182 11.21 6.92 -7.85
CA PHE A 182 11.94 7.86 -7.01
C PHE A 182 12.36 7.27 -5.64
N ILE A 183 11.58 6.36 -5.06
CA ILE A 183 11.88 5.71 -3.77
C ILE A 183 12.95 4.61 -3.92
N ARG A 184 13.30 4.22 -5.14
CA ARG A 184 14.17 3.07 -5.40
C ARG A 184 15.56 3.25 -4.76
N GLY A 185 15.84 2.44 -3.74
CA GLY A 185 17.20 2.22 -3.22
C GLY A 185 17.49 2.67 -1.79
N GLY A 186 16.49 2.78 -0.91
CA GLY A 186 16.74 2.73 0.54
C GLY A 186 15.46 2.66 1.37
N SER A 187 15.59 2.77 2.69
CA SER A 187 14.47 2.62 3.62
C SER A 187 13.61 3.88 3.68
N LEU A 188 12.31 3.72 3.98
CA LEU A 188 11.43 4.83 4.31
C LEU A 188 11.84 5.47 5.64
N ASP A 189 12.19 4.64 6.63
CA ASP A 189 12.45 5.07 8.01
C ASP A 189 13.64 6.03 8.10
N GLU A 190 14.68 5.78 7.29
CA GLU A 190 15.88 6.63 7.19
C GLU A 190 15.58 8.03 6.66
N LEU A 191 14.51 8.18 5.87
CA LEU A 191 14.19 9.43 5.18
C LEU A 191 12.97 10.14 5.76
N HIS A 192 12.34 9.60 6.79
CA HIS A 192 11.07 10.08 7.29
C HIS A 192 11.13 11.54 7.74
N GLU A 193 12.03 11.85 8.68
CA GLU A 193 12.19 13.21 9.21
C GLU A 193 12.69 14.19 8.13
N GLU A 194 13.61 13.76 7.27
CA GLU A 194 14.12 14.59 6.17
C GLU A 194 13.00 14.90 5.16
N ALA A 195 12.14 13.93 4.86
CA ALA A 195 11.01 14.08 3.95
C ALA A 195 9.91 14.97 4.54
N ARG A 196 9.68 14.90 5.86
CA ARG A 196 8.77 15.82 6.58
C ARG A 196 9.24 17.26 6.44
N CYS A 197 10.49 17.54 6.81
CA CYS A 197 11.05 18.89 6.68
C CYS A 197 11.03 19.37 5.22
N PHE A 198 11.29 18.47 4.27
CA PHE A 198 11.21 18.76 2.84
C PHE A 198 9.77 19.15 2.42
N ALA A 199 8.76 18.40 2.87
CA ALA A 199 7.35 18.66 2.57
C ALA A 199 6.90 20.03 3.06
N ASP A 200 7.23 20.39 4.30
CA ASP A 200 6.91 21.72 4.86
C ASP A 200 7.48 22.85 3.99
N ARG A 201 8.67 22.65 3.43
CA ARG A 201 9.29 23.62 2.52
C ARG A 201 8.61 23.68 1.17
N VAL A 202 8.23 22.54 0.60
CA VAL A 202 7.42 22.51 -0.63
C VAL A 202 6.16 23.32 -0.41
N LEU A 203 5.36 23.00 0.62
CA LEU A 203 4.10 23.69 0.93
C LEU A 203 4.30 25.20 1.14
N ASN A 204 5.32 25.61 1.89
CA ASN A 204 5.63 27.03 2.12
C ASN A 204 6.19 27.76 0.89
N SER A 205 6.85 27.06 -0.04
CA SER A 205 7.35 27.62 -1.30
C SER A 205 6.25 27.72 -2.37
N THR A 206 5.17 26.95 -2.21
CA THR A 206 4.00 27.01 -3.08
C THR A 206 3.10 28.19 -2.69
N THR A 207 3.48 29.41 -3.06
CA THR A 207 2.51 30.50 -3.12
C THR A 207 1.39 30.13 -4.10
N SER A 208 0.13 30.37 -3.73
CA SER A 208 -1.11 29.79 -4.31
C SER A 208 -1.39 30.01 -5.80
N LYS A 209 -0.42 30.51 -6.59
CA LYS A 209 -0.58 30.83 -8.01
C LYS A 209 0.52 30.27 -8.93
N SER A 210 1.67 29.81 -8.43
CA SER A 210 2.83 29.50 -9.31
C SER A 210 3.11 28.02 -9.54
N THR A 211 2.70 27.09 -8.66
CA THR A 211 3.01 25.66 -8.86
C THR A 211 2.19 24.97 -9.93
N ASN A 212 1.03 25.50 -10.27
CA ASN A 212 0.22 24.94 -11.35
C ASN A 212 0.88 25.11 -12.74
N ARG A 213 2.02 25.82 -12.87
CA ARG A 213 2.74 26.00 -14.15
C ARG A 213 4.15 25.40 -14.17
N ASP A 214 4.66 24.99 -13.01
CA ASP A 214 6.03 24.52 -12.86
C ASP A 214 6.05 22.99 -12.80
N GLY A 215 6.93 22.36 -13.58
CA GLY A 215 7.15 20.93 -13.48
C GLY A 215 7.69 20.51 -12.11
N ILE A 216 7.61 19.21 -11.77
CA ILE A 216 8.19 18.71 -10.50
C ILE A 216 9.66 19.14 -10.37
N ASN A 217 10.49 18.98 -11.40
CA ASN A 217 11.90 19.35 -11.34
C ASN A 217 12.11 20.84 -11.06
N GLU A 218 11.25 21.71 -11.59
CA GLU A 218 11.34 23.15 -11.40
C GLU A 218 10.94 23.53 -9.96
N THR A 219 9.87 22.94 -9.45
CA THR A 219 9.45 23.10 -8.05
C THR A 219 10.53 22.59 -7.09
N LEU A 220 11.12 21.42 -7.35
CA LEU A 220 12.21 20.85 -6.55
C LEU A 220 13.47 21.75 -6.61
N ARG A 221 13.84 22.28 -7.78
CA ARG A 221 14.96 23.24 -7.93
C ARG A 221 14.73 24.54 -7.16
N ARG A 222 13.48 25.02 -7.09
CA ARG A 222 13.15 26.20 -6.28
C ARG A 222 13.35 25.94 -4.80
N VAL A 223 12.90 24.78 -4.30
CA VAL A 223 13.15 24.37 -2.90
C VAL A 223 14.66 24.24 -2.63
N LEU A 224 15.43 23.74 -3.60
CA LEU A 224 16.90 23.64 -3.51
C LEU A 224 17.61 25.00 -3.40
N LYS A 225 17.09 26.08 -3.98
CA LYS A 225 17.75 27.41 -3.92
C LYS A 225 17.77 28.01 -2.50
N CYS A 226 17.08 27.43 -1.54
CA CYS A 226 17.20 27.82 -0.12
C CYS A 226 18.55 27.35 0.45
N ALA A 227 19.25 28.25 1.15
CA ALA A 227 20.63 28.08 1.63
C ALA A 227 20.91 26.79 2.45
N SER A 228 19.88 26.19 3.06
CA SER A 228 20.01 24.94 3.85
C SER A 228 20.00 23.66 3.01
N TRP A 229 19.54 23.70 1.75
CA TRP A 229 19.38 22.53 0.87
C TRP A 229 20.15 22.62 -0.45
N GLY A 230 20.84 23.74 -0.71
CA GLY A 230 21.49 24.05 -1.99
C GLY A 230 22.57 23.09 -2.48
N THR A 231 23.00 22.13 -1.65
CA THR A 231 23.99 21.10 -1.99
C THR A 231 23.35 19.74 -2.27
N ILE A 232 22.04 19.59 -2.11
CA ILE A 232 21.37 18.28 -2.23
C ILE A 232 21.11 17.94 -3.70
N PRO A 233 21.51 16.75 -4.18
CA PRO A 233 21.26 16.33 -5.56
C PRO A 233 19.76 16.23 -5.86
N LEU A 234 19.34 16.64 -7.07
CA LEU A 234 17.93 16.57 -7.51
C LEU A 234 17.31 15.19 -7.30
N ARG A 235 18.08 14.11 -7.53
CA ARG A 235 17.65 12.73 -7.30
C ARG A 235 17.22 12.48 -5.84
N LYS A 236 17.92 13.06 -4.87
CA LYS A 236 17.56 12.97 -3.44
C LYS A 236 16.26 13.74 -3.18
N CYS A 237 16.07 14.91 -3.81
CA CYS A 237 14.81 15.65 -3.70
C CYS A 237 13.61 14.89 -4.29
N CYS A 238 13.76 14.26 -5.45
CA CYS A 238 12.69 13.41 -6.01
C CYS A 238 12.34 12.27 -5.04
N ARG A 239 13.36 11.67 -4.41
CA ARG A 239 13.16 10.62 -3.40
C ARG A 239 12.44 11.16 -2.15
N LEU A 240 12.87 12.29 -1.59
CA LEU A 240 12.21 12.92 -0.44
C LEU A 240 10.77 13.34 -0.75
N PHE A 241 10.51 13.86 -1.95
CA PHE A 241 9.17 14.16 -2.42
C PHE A 241 8.29 12.91 -2.44
N ALA A 242 8.77 11.82 -3.04
CA ALA A 242 7.99 10.58 -3.10
C ALA A 242 7.79 9.94 -1.73
N VAL A 243 8.79 9.98 -0.85
CA VAL A 243 8.63 9.56 0.55
C VAL A 243 7.59 10.42 1.24
N ALA A 244 7.65 11.75 1.13
CA ALA A 244 6.68 12.67 1.71
C ALA A 244 5.24 12.40 1.26
N VAL A 245 5.03 12.04 -0.01
CA VAL A 245 3.72 11.59 -0.51
C VAL A 245 3.32 10.26 0.15
N CYS A 246 4.22 9.27 0.18
CA CYS A 246 3.98 7.94 0.76
C CYS A 246 3.61 7.97 2.26
N ILE A 247 4.20 8.88 3.04
CA ILE A 247 3.93 9.05 4.47
C ILE A 247 2.84 10.10 4.76
N GLY A 248 2.30 10.76 3.73
CA GLY A 248 1.14 11.66 3.82
C GLY A 248 1.43 13.12 4.14
N HIS A 249 2.70 13.55 4.16
CA HIS A 249 3.06 14.96 4.33
C HIS A 249 2.83 15.80 3.07
N LEU A 250 2.75 15.16 1.89
CA LEU A 250 2.31 15.78 0.64
C LEU A 250 1.18 14.95 0.03
N LYS A 251 0.29 15.61 -0.70
CA LYS A 251 -0.74 14.95 -1.51
C LYS A 251 -0.66 15.50 -2.91
N ILE A 252 -0.54 14.62 -3.89
CA ILE A 252 -0.62 15.00 -5.30
C ILE A 252 -2.06 14.87 -5.79
N ASP A 253 -2.42 15.71 -6.73
CA ASP A 253 -3.68 15.56 -7.45
C ASP A 253 -3.51 14.50 -8.54
N HIS A 254 -4.26 13.40 -8.41
CA HIS A 254 -4.19 12.28 -9.34
C HIS A 254 -5.05 12.46 -10.59
N GLU A 255 -5.83 13.55 -10.69
CA GLU A 255 -6.48 13.92 -11.96
C GLU A 255 -5.45 14.34 -13.02
N TYR A 256 -4.29 14.82 -12.57
CA TYR A 256 -3.22 15.29 -13.44
C TYR A 256 -2.04 14.32 -13.50
N PRO A 257 -1.40 14.16 -14.66
CA PRO A 257 -0.25 13.30 -14.79
C PRO A 257 1.00 13.86 -14.13
N LEU A 258 1.62 13.06 -13.28
CA LEU A 258 2.92 13.37 -12.67
C LEU A 258 4.07 13.05 -13.65
N GLY A 259 5.04 13.95 -13.75
CA GLY A 259 6.25 13.72 -14.55
C GLY A 259 7.25 14.86 -14.44
N GLU A 260 8.49 14.62 -14.88
CA GLU A 260 9.61 15.57 -14.76
C GLU A 260 9.33 16.96 -15.34
N HIS A 261 8.62 17.00 -16.47
CA HIS A 261 8.27 18.20 -17.22
C HIS A 261 6.78 18.53 -17.19
N LYS A 262 6.00 17.81 -16.37
CA LYS A 262 4.57 18.03 -16.22
C LYS A 262 4.32 18.87 -14.98
N GLU A 263 3.41 19.82 -15.10
CA GLU A 263 2.98 20.70 -14.01
C GLU A 263 2.62 19.89 -12.77
N LEU A 264 3.08 20.35 -11.60
CA LEU A 264 2.86 19.66 -10.34
C LEU A 264 1.60 20.21 -9.65
N TYR A 265 0.59 19.36 -9.54
CA TYR A 265 -0.65 19.67 -8.82
C TYR A 265 -0.64 18.99 -7.44
N LEU A 266 -0.78 19.79 -6.38
CA LEU A 266 -0.86 19.34 -4.99
C LEU A 266 -2.25 19.60 -4.41
N VAL A 267 -2.78 18.63 -3.68
CA VAL A 267 -4.03 18.79 -2.91
C VAL A 267 -3.70 19.45 -1.58
N ARG A 268 -4.39 20.54 -1.25
CA ARG A 268 -4.26 21.27 0.02
C ARG A 268 -5.27 20.81 1.05
#